data_AF-A0A351FNF1-F1
#
_entry.id   AF-A0A351FNF1-F1
#
_cell.length_a   1.000
_cell.length_b   1.000
_cell.length_c   1.000
_cell.angle_alpha   90.00
_cell.angle_beta   90.00
_cell.angle_gamma   90.00
#
_symmetry.space_group_name_H-M   'P 1'
#
loop_
_entity.id
_entity.type
_entity.pdbx_description
1 polymer ?
#
loop_
_entity_poly.entity_id
_entity_poly.type
_entity_poly.pdbx_seq_one_letter_code
_entity_poly.pdbx_strand_id
1 'polypeptide(L)'
;MRFVEGMRGVTPILSDLPGPETLRRKDGPRSGNPTVRRAVAAGEKQHVAWAYQRPSGGRGFGFTGAHNHDSWRNDNFRKVVLNAILWTANVEVPAAGCPSAQVTREQIEKNLDSDRPKEK
;
A
#
# COMPACT_ATOMS: atom_id res chain seq x y z
N MET A 1 -8.91 4.36 7.93
CA MET A 1 -7.65 5.02 8.36
C MET A 1 -7.99 6.45 8.79
N ARG A 2 -7.24 7.05 9.72
CA ARG A 2 -7.45 8.45 10.12
C ARG A 2 -6.37 9.29 9.45
N PHE A 3 -6.77 10.23 8.60
CA PHE A 3 -5.88 11.20 7.96
C PHE A 3 -5.99 12.55 8.64
N VAL A 4 -5.08 13.47 8.29
CA VAL A 4 -5.19 14.88 8.67
C VAL A 4 -6.53 15.44 8.17
N GLU A 5 -7.06 16.41 8.92
CA GLU A 5 -8.35 17.04 8.62
C GLU A 5 -8.43 17.55 7.18
N GLY A 6 -9.55 17.22 6.52
CA GLY A 6 -9.80 17.56 5.11
C GLY A 6 -8.83 16.91 4.12
N MET A 7 -8.06 15.89 4.56
CA MET A 7 -7.00 15.27 3.76
C MET A 7 -5.96 16.28 3.25
N ARG A 8 -5.76 17.40 3.96
CA ARG A 8 -4.85 18.45 3.55
C ARG A 8 -3.44 17.91 3.29
N GLY A 9 -2.93 18.12 2.07
CA GLY A 9 -1.62 17.63 1.64
C GLY A 9 -1.56 16.12 1.38
N VAL A 10 -2.65 15.37 1.58
CA VAL A 10 -2.73 13.93 1.26
C VAL A 10 -3.31 13.77 -0.15
N THR A 11 -2.60 13.02 -0.98
CA THR A 11 -3.07 12.61 -2.31
C THR A 11 -3.33 11.11 -2.33
N PRO A 12 -4.59 10.66 -2.44
CA PRO A 12 -4.89 9.25 -2.65
C PRO A 12 -4.33 8.78 -3.99
N ILE A 13 -3.61 7.66 -3.99
CA ILE A 13 -3.02 7.06 -5.21
C ILE A 13 -3.80 5.83 -5.61
N LEU A 14 -4.16 4.98 -4.64
CA LEU A 14 -5.01 3.82 -4.85
C LEU A 14 -6.09 3.78 -3.79
N SER A 15 -7.34 3.81 -4.26
CA SER A 15 -8.53 3.83 -3.43
C SER A 15 -9.58 2.92 -4.02
N ASP A 16 -10.30 2.22 -3.17
CA ASP A 16 -11.42 1.40 -3.59
C ASP A 16 -12.55 1.45 -2.57
N LEU A 17 -13.76 1.10 -2.98
CA LEU A 17 -14.89 0.87 -2.07
C LEU A 17 -15.16 -0.63 -2.05
N PRO A 18 -14.53 -1.39 -1.14
CA PRO A 18 -14.69 -2.83 -1.14
C PRO A 18 -16.13 -3.18 -0.79
N GLY A 19 -16.71 -4.17 -1.46
CA GLY A 19 -18.09 -4.54 -1.21
C GLY A 19 -18.28 -5.11 0.21
N PRO A 20 -19.52 -5.07 0.76
CA PRO A 20 -19.83 -5.55 2.11
C PRO A 20 -19.39 -7.00 2.36
N GLU A 21 -19.31 -7.81 1.30
CA GLU A 21 -18.84 -9.18 1.33
C GLU A 21 -17.42 -9.37 1.85
N THR A 22 -16.58 -8.36 1.68
CA THR A 22 -15.18 -8.38 2.13
C THR A 22 -15.05 -8.16 3.64
N LEU A 23 -16.11 -7.63 4.27
CA LEU A 23 -16.12 -7.27 5.69
C LEU A 23 -16.86 -8.29 6.56
N ARG A 24 -17.22 -9.49 6.07
CA ARG A 24 -18.09 -10.43 6.83
C ARG A 24 -17.49 -11.01 8.12
N ARG A 25 -16.16 -10.97 8.30
CA ARG A 25 -15.48 -11.54 9.48
C ARG A 25 -15.85 -10.77 10.75
N LYS A 26 -15.75 -11.40 11.93
CA LYS A 26 -15.93 -10.70 13.22
C LYS A 26 -14.86 -9.63 13.43
N ASP A 27 -15.14 -8.62 14.26
CA ASP A 27 -14.17 -7.57 14.56
C ASP A 27 -12.90 -8.14 15.19
N GLY A 28 -11.75 -7.57 14.81
CA GLY A 28 -10.46 -8.02 15.28
C GLY A 28 -9.29 -7.35 14.58
N PRO A 29 -8.04 -7.61 15.06
CA PRO A 29 -6.85 -6.91 14.58
C PRO A 29 -6.58 -7.08 13.07
N ARG A 30 -7.12 -8.14 12.45
CA ARG A 30 -6.94 -8.49 11.03
C ARG A 30 -8.25 -8.66 10.26
N SER A 31 -9.38 -8.23 10.82
CA SER A 31 -10.71 -8.50 10.28
C SER A 31 -11.68 -7.31 10.35
N GLY A 32 -11.13 -6.11 10.61
CA GLY A 32 -11.89 -4.86 10.62
C GLY A 32 -12.45 -4.50 11.99
N ASN A 33 -13.20 -3.39 12.03
CA ASN A 33 -13.84 -2.84 13.22
C ASN A 33 -15.12 -2.07 12.83
N PRO A 34 -15.95 -1.67 13.80
CA PRO A 34 -17.21 -0.96 13.53
C PRO A 34 -17.04 0.34 12.75
N THR A 35 -15.93 1.05 12.96
CA THR A 35 -15.63 2.32 12.27
C THR A 35 -15.43 2.11 10.77
N VAL A 36 -14.62 1.13 10.37
CA VAL A 36 -14.36 0.83 8.95
C VAL A 36 -15.64 0.36 8.26
N ARG A 37 -16.44 -0.48 8.93
CA ARG A 37 -17.72 -0.96 8.39
C ARG A 37 -18.70 0.17 8.11
N ARG A 38 -18.84 1.09 9.06
CA ARG A 38 -19.71 2.26 8.91
C ARG A 38 -19.24 3.15 7.75
N ALA A 39 -17.93 3.40 7.64
CA ALA A 39 -17.36 4.18 6.55
C ALA A 39 -17.67 3.55 5.18
N VAL A 40 -17.41 2.25 5.02
CA VAL A 40 -17.71 1.52 3.77
C VAL A 40 -19.22 1.51 3.47
N ALA A 41 -20.07 1.26 4.46
CA ALA A 41 -21.52 1.31 4.28
C ALA A 41 -22.04 2.71 3.89
N ALA A 42 -21.35 3.77 4.31
CA ALA A 42 -21.62 5.14 3.90
C ALA A 42 -21.02 5.52 2.53
N GLY A 43 -20.38 4.57 1.84
CA GLY A 43 -19.76 4.80 0.53
C GLY A 43 -18.38 5.47 0.58
N GLU A 44 -17.76 5.55 1.76
CA GLU A 44 -16.43 6.14 1.89
C GLU A 44 -15.36 5.20 1.31
N LYS A 45 -14.65 5.67 0.28
CA LYS A 45 -13.53 4.93 -0.32
C LYS A 45 -12.42 4.70 0.70
N GLN A 46 -11.85 3.51 0.68
CA GLN A 46 -10.72 3.10 1.50
C GLN A 46 -9.42 3.26 0.70
N HIS A 47 -8.47 4.01 1.25
CA HIS A 47 -7.18 4.31 0.60
C HIS A 47 -6.12 3.29 0.96
N VAL A 48 -5.56 2.56 0.00
CA VAL A 48 -4.51 1.55 0.24
C VAL A 48 -3.13 1.99 -0.25
N ALA A 49 -3.06 3.11 -0.98
CA ALA A 49 -1.82 3.85 -1.26
C ALA A 49 -2.08 5.36 -1.26
N TRP A 50 -1.20 6.15 -0.66
CA TRP A 50 -1.32 7.62 -0.61
C TRP A 50 0.05 8.30 -0.49
N ALA A 51 0.14 9.51 -1.04
CA ALA A 51 1.24 10.44 -0.79
C ALA A 51 0.79 11.51 0.22
N TYR A 52 1.72 12.02 1.02
CA TYR A 52 1.48 13.11 1.95
C TYR A 52 2.62 14.12 1.87
N GLN A 53 2.29 15.37 1.58
CA GLN A 53 3.20 16.52 1.65
C GLN A 53 2.85 17.32 2.90
N ARG A 54 3.80 17.42 3.83
CA ARG A 54 3.66 18.24 5.03
C ARG A 54 3.79 19.71 4.65
N PRO A 55 3.07 20.63 5.33
CA PRO A 55 3.25 22.07 5.13
C PRO A 55 4.70 22.55 5.33
N SER A 56 5.49 21.86 6.16
CA SER A 56 6.91 22.13 6.37
C SER A 56 7.84 21.53 5.31
N GLY A 57 7.33 21.00 4.20
CA GLY A 57 8.09 20.51 3.05
C GLY A 57 8.44 19.02 3.07
N GLY A 58 8.26 18.32 4.19
CA GLY A 58 8.51 16.87 4.28
C GLY A 58 7.53 16.05 3.43
N ARG A 59 8.02 14.98 2.81
CA ARG A 59 7.23 14.08 1.95
C ARG A 59 7.15 12.67 2.56
N GLY A 60 5.97 12.05 2.49
CA GLY A 60 5.75 10.69 2.97
C GLY A 60 4.83 9.91 2.04
N PHE A 61 5.03 8.60 1.97
CA PHE A 61 4.19 7.70 1.18
C PHE A 61 3.76 6.52 2.04
N GLY A 62 2.49 6.12 1.93
CA GLY A 62 1.93 4.97 2.62
C GLY A 62 1.37 3.96 1.64
N PHE A 63 1.57 2.68 1.92
CA PHE A 63 1.11 1.57 1.09
C PHE A 63 0.89 0.30 1.91
N THR A 64 -0.25 -0.37 1.72
CA THR A 64 -0.63 -1.56 2.52
C THR A 64 -0.47 -2.89 1.77
N GLY A 65 0.12 -2.90 0.56
CA GLY A 65 0.16 -4.09 -0.30
C GLY A 65 1.31 -5.07 -0.05
N ALA A 66 2.32 -4.72 0.74
CA ALA A 66 3.59 -5.44 0.83
C ALA A 66 3.57 -6.78 1.61
N HIS A 67 2.40 -7.35 1.92
CA HIS A 67 2.28 -8.57 2.71
C HIS A 67 2.64 -9.85 1.93
N ASN A 68 2.29 -9.91 0.64
CA ASN A 68 2.64 -11.03 -0.22
C ASN A 68 3.93 -10.72 -0.97
N HIS A 69 5.03 -11.37 -0.59
CA HIS A 69 6.36 -11.12 -1.15
C HIS A 69 6.46 -11.46 -2.64
N ASP A 70 5.65 -12.39 -3.16
CA ASP A 70 5.65 -12.71 -4.60
C ASP A 70 5.22 -11.50 -5.45
N SER A 71 4.43 -10.57 -4.88
CA SER A 71 4.03 -9.31 -5.55
C SER A 71 5.23 -8.48 -6.00
N TRP A 72 6.37 -8.59 -5.31
CA TRP A 72 7.59 -7.89 -5.68
C TRP A 72 8.20 -8.38 -6.99
N ARG A 73 7.76 -9.49 -7.58
CA ARG A 73 8.15 -9.88 -8.95
C ARG A 73 7.43 -9.06 -10.01
N ASN A 74 6.30 -8.43 -9.68
CA ASN A 74 5.61 -7.53 -10.60
C ASN A 74 6.36 -6.19 -10.69
N ASP A 75 6.85 -5.86 -11.88
CA ASP A 75 7.64 -4.65 -12.15
C ASP A 75 6.88 -3.36 -11.82
N ASN A 76 5.55 -3.32 -12.07
CA ASN A 76 4.74 -2.14 -11.77
C ASN A 76 4.51 -1.97 -10.26
N PHE A 77 4.36 -3.08 -9.52
CA PHE A 77 4.27 -3.05 -8.06
C PHE A 77 5.55 -2.45 -7.45
N ARG A 78 6.73 -2.90 -7.93
CA ARG A 78 8.02 -2.33 -7.53
C ARG A 78 8.16 -0.87 -7.93
N LYS A 79 7.80 -0.51 -9.16
CA LYS A 79 7.96 0.84 -9.70
C LYS A 79 7.24 1.89 -8.86
N VAL A 80 6.03 1.60 -8.38
CA VAL A 80 5.29 2.52 -7.48
C VAL A 80 6.10 2.81 -6.21
N VAL A 81 6.65 1.77 -5.58
CA VAL A 81 7.42 1.89 -4.33
C VAL A 81 8.76 2.60 -4.57
N LEU A 82 9.46 2.27 -5.65
CA LEU A 82 10.73 2.92 -6.01
C LEU A 82 10.54 4.41 -6.33
N ASN A 83 9.49 4.75 -7.11
CA ASN A 83 9.13 6.15 -7.37
C ASN A 83 8.79 6.89 -6.08
N ALA A 84 8.06 6.25 -5.17
CA ALA A 84 7.77 6.81 -3.86
C ALA A 84 9.03 7.05 -3.03
N ILE A 85 10.00 6.13 -3.02
CA ILE A 85 11.28 6.31 -2.33
C ILE A 85 12.01 7.55 -2.87
N LEU A 86 12.21 7.63 -4.19
CA LEU A 86 12.84 8.81 -4.82
C LEU A 86 12.11 10.10 -4.45
N TRP A 87 10.79 10.11 -4.60
CA TRP A 87 9.96 11.26 -4.32
C TRP A 87 10.03 11.69 -2.84
N THR A 88 9.99 10.76 -1.90
CA THR A 88 10.13 11.07 -0.46
C THR A 88 11.51 11.59 -0.09
N ALA A 89 12.55 11.16 -0.83
CA ALA A 89 13.92 11.65 -0.68
C ALA A 89 14.18 13.01 -1.37
N ASN A 90 13.15 13.65 -1.92
CA ASN A 90 13.26 14.87 -2.74
C ASN A 90 14.08 14.69 -4.02
N VAL A 91 14.24 13.46 -4.51
CA VAL A 91 14.87 13.16 -5.80
C VAL A 91 13.82 13.26 -6.91
N GLU A 92 14.23 13.77 -8.07
CA GLU A 92 13.37 13.80 -9.26
C GLU A 92 13.04 12.38 -9.70
N VAL A 93 11.75 12.11 -9.91
CA VAL A 93 11.29 10.81 -10.41
C VAL A 93 11.39 10.81 -11.93
N PRO A 94 12.12 9.87 -12.56
CA PRO A 94 12.20 9.81 -14.02
C PRO A 94 10.82 9.68 -14.65
N ALA A 95 10.60 10.28 -15.82
CA ALA A 95 9.32 10.23 -16.53
C ALA A 95 8.86 8.79 -16.84
N ALA A 96 9.81 7.88 -17.13
CA ALA A 96 9.53 6.46 -17.35
C ALA A 96 9.38 5.64 -16.04
N GLY A 97 9.54 6.28 -14.89
CA GLY A 97 9.68 5.66 -13.57
C GLY A 97 11.10 5.22 -13.26
N CYS A 98 11.35 4.94 -11.98
CA CYS A 98 12.62 4.41 -11.50
C CYS A 98 12.92 3.07 -12.18
N PRO A 99 14.10 2.92 -12.83
CA PRO A 99 14.48 1.66 -13.42
C PRO A 99 14.74 0.62 -12.33
N SER A 100 14.35 -0.63 -12.59
CA SER A 100 14.65 -1.75 -11.70
C SER A 100 14.89 -3.01 -12.52
N ALA A 101 15.87 -3.82 -12.12
CA ALA A 101 16.04 -5.15 -12.69
C ALA A 101 14.79 -6.00 -12.41
N GLN A 102 14.55 -6.99 -13.28
CA GLN A 102 13.56 -8.02 -12.99
C GLN A 102 13.98 -8.82 -11.77
N VAL A 103 13.01 -9.19 -10.95
CA VAL A 103 13.23 -9.98 -9.74
C VAL A 103 12.70 -11.39 -9.98
N THR A 104 13.57 -12.37 -9.83
CA THR A 104 13.27 -13.79 -9.98
C THR A 104 12.59 -14.34 -8.72
N ARG A 105 11.96 -15.51 -8.85
CA ARG A 105 11.36 -16.19 -7.71
C ARG A 105 12.41 -16.59 -6.68
N GLU A 106 13.54 -17.08 -7.15
CA GLU A 106 14.68 -17.49 -6.33
C GLU A 106 15.20 -16.32 -5.49
N GLN A 107 15.26 -15.11 -6.06
CA GLN A 107 15.65 -13.90 -5.32
C GLN A 107 14.63 -13.51 -4.25
N ILE A 108 13.33 -13.60 -4.52
CA ILE A 108 12.29 -13.35 -3.50
C ILE A 108 12.38 -14.36 -2.35
N GLU A 109 12.59 -15.62 -2.70
CA GLU A 109 12.58 -16.72 -1.74
C GLU A 109 13.84 -16.82 -0.89
N LYS A 110 14.97 -16.26 -1.35
CA LYS A 110 16.29 -16.38 -0.70
C LYS A 110 16.32 -15.98 0.78
N ASN A 111 15.49 -15.02 1.18
CA ASN A 111 15.47 -14.47 2.55
C ASN A 111 14.11 -14.68 3.25
N LEU A 112 13.25 -15.56 2.74
CA LEU A 112 12.02 -15.92 3.45
C LEU A 112 12.33 -16.89 4.57
N ASP A 113 11.64 -16.74 5.70
CA ASP A 113 11.74 -17.69 6.81
C ASP A 113 11.40 -19.11 6.33
N SER A 114 12.16 -20.09 6.85
CA SER A 114 12.10 -21.50 6.43
C SER A 114 10.75 -22.17 6.71
N ASP A 115 9.96 -21.62 7.64
CA ASP A 115 8.70 -22.19 8.08
C ASP A 115 7.57 -21.80 7.13
N ARG A 116 7.64 -22.32 5.90
CA ARG A 116 6.48 -22.30 5.00
C ARG A 116 5.45 -23.30 5.54
N PRO A 117 4.22 -22.87 5.87
CA PRO A 117 3.15 -23.81 6.14
C PRO A 117 3.05 -24.78 4.95
N LYS A 118 2.96 -26.08 5.23
CA LYS A 118 2.69 -27.07 4.17
C LYS A 118 1.43 -26.65 3.43
N GLU A 119 1.44 -26.79 2.09
CA GLU A 119 0.28 -26.54 1.25
C GLU A 119 -0.94 -27.26 1.85
N LYS A 120 -2.06 -26.53 1.97
CA LYS A 120 -3.35 -27.07 2.39
C LYS A 120 -4.10 -27.62 1.19
#